data_AF-A0A8S9L7S1-F1
#
_entry.id   AF-A0A8S9L7S1-F1
#
_cell.length_a   1.000
_cell.length_b   1.000
_cell.length_c   1.000
_cell.angle_alpha   90.00
_cell.angle_beta   90.00
_cell.angle_gamma   90.00
#
_symmetry.space_group_name_H-M   'P 1'
#
loop_
_entity.id
_entity.type
_entity.pdbx_description
1 polymer ?
#
loop_
_entity_poly.entity_id
_entity_poly.type
_entity_poly.pdbx_seq_one_letter_code
_entity_poly.pdbx_strand_id
1 'polypeptide(L)'
;MKQGNLLILVFLLAYCFGSVCVINAEDPYRFFTWTVTYGTRSPLGVPQQDLELGLLLKRPGSLFVSDLSKMKNFSDEGYGNVPRAYIVCKEDKGIPEAFQKWLIDNFPVNIVMEIDETDHMPMFCKPQQLCDHFMEIADKFV
;
A
#
# COMPACT_ATOMS: atom_id res chain seq x y z
N MET A 1 28.85 -32.11 -47.02
CA MET A 1 28.04 -31.33 -46.05
C MET A 1 27.32 -32.23 -45.03
N LYS A 2 28.01 -33.14 -44.32
CA LYS A 2 27.34 -34.04 -43.36
C LYS A 2 28.01 -34.12 -41.98
N GLN A 3 29.33 -33.94 -41.89
CA GLN A 3 30.07 -34.13 -40.63
C GLN A 3 30.37 -32.82 -39.89
N GLY A 4 30.73 -31.75 -40.61
CA GLY A 4 30.97 -30.42 -40.01
C GLY A 4 29.71 -29.81 -39.38
N ASN A 5 28.55 -29.94 -40.02
CA ASN A 5 27.28 -29.43 -39.48
C ASN A 5 26.83 -30.19 -38.22
N LEU A 6 27.10 -31.50 -38.15
CA LEU A 6 26.77 -32.31 -36.98
C LEU A 6 27.63 -31.90 -35.78
N LEU A 7 28.92 -31.64 -36.01
CA LEU A 7 29.84 -31.19 -34.96
C LEU A 7 29.41 -29.83 -34.37
N ILE A 8 29.05 -28.88 -35.24
CA ILE A 8 28.56 -27.55 -34.84
C ILE A 8 27.26 -27.68 -34.04
N LEU A 9 26.35 -28.57 -34.46
CA LEU A 9 25.09 -28.81 -33.73
C LEU A 9 25.36 -29.37 -32.32
N VAL A 10 26.32 -30.28 -32.18
CA VAL A 10 26.71 -30.86 -30.89
C VAL A 10 27.29 -29.78 -29.96
N PHE A 11 28.14 -28.89 -30.46
CA PHE A 11 28.69 -27.79 -29.66
C PHE A 11 27.62 -26.77 -29.24
N LEU A 12 26.68 -26.43 -30.12
CA LEU A 12 25.57 -25.53 -29.78
C LEU A 12 24.64 -26.14 -28.74
N LEU A 13 24.32 -27.43 -28.86
CA LEU A 13 23.51 -28.14 -27.88
C LEU A 13 24.22 -28.25 -26.52
N ALA A 14 25.52 -28.51 -26.51
CA ALA A 14 26.33 -28.55 -25.28
C ALA A 14 26.40 -27.16 -24.60
N TYR A 15 26.51 -26.08 -25.38
CA TYR A 15 26.48 -24.71 -24.85
C TYR A 15 25.11 -24.36 -24.26
N CYS A 16 24.02 -24.71 -24.93
CA CYS A 16 22.67 -24.51 -24.42
C CYS A 16 22.41 -25.29 -23.13
N PHE A 17 22.86 -26.54 -23.04
CA PHE A 17 22.73 -27.33 -21.81
C PHE A 17 23.61 -26.81 -20.68
N GLY A 18 24.83 -26.35 -20.99
CA GLY A 18 25.74 -25.78 -20.00
C GLY A 18 25.22 -24.49 -19.38
N SER A 19 24.56 -23.63 -20.16
CA SER A 19 24.03 -22.34 -19.68
C SER A 19 22.84 -22.48 -18.72
N VAL A 20 22.04 -23.54 -18.85
CA VAL A 20 20.87 -23.79 -17.95
C VAL A 20 21.31 -24.26 -16.56
N CYS A 21 22.53 -24.79 -16.41
CA CYS A 21 23.01 -25.37 -15.16
C CYS A 21 23.79 -24.40 -14.25
N VAL A 22 23.96 -23.12 -14.62
CA VAL A 22 24.75 -22.14 -13.84
C VAL A 22 23.90 -21.04 -13.19
N ILE A 23 22.57 -21.17 -13.25
CA ILE A 23 21.67 -20.27 -12.54
C ILE A 23 21.64 -20.66 -11.05
N ASN A 24 22.49 -20.01 -10.26
CA ASN A 24 22.32 -19.97 -8.81
C ASN A 24 21.09 -19.11 -8.52
N ALA A 25 19.96 -19.74 -8.20
CA ALA A 25 18.85 -19.04 -7.59
C ALA A 25 19.29 -18.62 -6.18
N GLU A 26 19.47 -17.31 -5.96
CA GLU A 26 19.56 -16.81 -4.59
C GLU A 26 18.26 -17.17 -3.86
N ASP A 27 18.39 -17.59 -2.59
CA ASP A 27 17.23 -17.90 -1.74
C ASP A 27 16.30 -16.66 -1.69
N PRO A 28 15.04 -16.76 -2.15
CA PRO A 28 14.09 -15.65 -2.08
C PRO A 28 13.78 -15.22 -0.64
N TYR A 29 14.16 -16.03 0.36
CA TYR A 29 14.07 -15.71 1.77
C TYR A 29 15.41 -15.19 2.32
N ARG A 30 15.74 -13.93 2.00
CA ARG A 30 16.69 -13.18 2.84
C ARG A 30 16.04 -12.93 4.21
N PHE A 31 16.32 -13.80 5.17
CA PHE A 31 16.06 -13.53 6.57
C PHE A 31 17.01 -12.42 7.02
N PHE A 32 16.55 -11.18 6.91
CA PHE A 32 17.18 -10.09 7.64
C PHE A 32 16.82 -10.27 9.11
N THR A 33 17.74 -10.81 9.89
CA THR A 33 17.65 -10.81 11.34
C THR A 33 17.89 -9.39 11.83
N TRP A 34 16.84 -8.56 11.78
CA TRP A 34 16.86 -7.26 12.43
C TRP A 34 16.81 -7.51 13.93
N THR A 35 17.94 -7.37 14.62
CA THR A 35 17.93 -7.28 16.08
C THR A 35 17.24 -5.97 16.45
N VAL A 36 15.95 -6.05 16.77
CA VAL A 36 15.19 -4.91 17.30
C VAL A 36 15.83 -4.56 18.63
N THR A 37 16.67 -3.53 18.63
CA THR A 37 17.13 -2.94 19.89
C THR A 37 16.00 -2.06 20.40
N TYR A 38 15.36 -2.47 21.50
CA TYR A 38 14.41 -1.64 22.24
C TYR A 38 15.17 -0.54 22.98
N GLY A 39 15.79 0.36 22.22
CA GLY A 39 16.46 1.55 22.73
C GLY A 39 15.64 2.77 22.35
N THR A 40 15.08 3.46 23.33
CA THR A 40 14.41 4.75 23.12
C THR A 40 15.45 5.78 22.68
N ARG A 41 15.44 6.17 21.40
CA ARG A 41 16.19 7.33 20.90
C ARG A 41 15.21 8.34 20.34
N SER A 42 15.31 9.57 20.84
CA SER A 42 14.37 10.66 20.52
C SER A 42 15.15 11.88 20.03
N PRO A 43 15.67 11.87 18.79
CA PRO A 43 16.39 13.04 18.25
C PRO A 43 15.46 14.24 17.99
N LEU A 44 14.12 14.06 18.00
CA LEU A 44 13.13 15.10 17.65
C LEU A 44 11.97 15.28 18.65
N GLY A 45 11.97 14.58 19.80
CA GLY A 45 11.01 14.85 20.89
C GLY A 45 9.57 14.27 20.78
N VAL A 46 9.30 13.32 19.86
CA VAL A 46 8.00 12.61 19.74
C VAL A 46 8.18 11.07 19.69
N PRO A 47 7.14 10.25 19.95
CA PRO A 47 7.22 8.79 19.87
C PRO A 47 7.64 8.33 18.48
N GLN A 48 8.88 7.88 18.36
CA GLN A 48 9.51 7.50 17.10
C GLN A 48 9.06 6.10 16.61
N GLN A 49 8.37 5.33 17.47
CA GLN A 49 8.12 3.89 17.26
C GLN A 49 7.35 3.60 15.97
N ASP A 50 6.24 4.31 15.72
CA ASP A 50 5.40 4.06 14.54
C ASP A 50 6.04 4.60 13.24
N LEU A 51 6.79 5.70 13.32
CA LEU A 51 7.51 6.25 12.16
C LEU A 51 8.64 5.32 11.72
N GLU A 52 9.47 4.85 12.66
CA GLU A 52 10.55 3.90 12.36
C GLU A 52 9.96 2.58 11.83
N LEU A 53 8.88 2.09 12.44
CA LEU A 53 8.17 0.91 11.96
C LEU A 53 7.64 1.11 10.53
N GLY A 54 7.03 2.26 10.25
CA GLY A 54 6.58 2.63 8.91
C GLY A 54 7.72 2.65 7.89
N LEU A 55 8.90 3.18 8.25
CA LEU A 55 10.08 3.19 7.38
C LEU A 55 10.63 1.79 7.13
N LEU A 56 10.60 0.90 8.13
CA LEU A 56 11.07 -0.48 8.00
C LEU A 56 10.12 -1.37 7.18
N LEU A 57 8.81 -1.13 7.27
CA LEU A 57 7.79 -1.98 6.65
C LEU A 57 7.29 -1.47 5.30
N LYS A 58 7.50 -0.18 4.97
CA LYS A 58 7.02 0.39 3.71
C LYS A 58 7.66 -0.31 2.51
N ARG A 59 6.81 -0.69 1.55
CA ARG A 59 7.21 -1.30 0.27
C ARG A 59 6.88 -0.36 -0.90
N PRO A 60 7.61 -0.45 -2.03
CA PRO A 60 7.21 0.23 -3.25
C PRO A 60 5.81 -0.19 -3.69
N GLY A 61 5.00 0.79 -4.12
CA GLY A 61 3.66 0.60 -4.65
C GLY A 61 3.40 1.54 -5.83
N SER A 62 2.36 1.24 -6.61
CA SER A 62 1.90 2.06 -7.73
C SER A 62 0.42 2.41 -7.53
N LEU A 63 0.03 3.61 -7.94
CA LEU A 63 -1.37 4.05 -7.95
C LEU A 63 -2.12 3.60 -9.23
N PHE A 64 -1.46 2.90 -10.15
CA PHE A 64 -2.05 2.38 -11.40
C PHE A 64 -2.78 3.43 -12.25
N VAL A 65 -2.33 4.69 -12.19
CA VAL A 65 -3.03 5.84 -12.83
C VAL A 65 -3.26 5.65 -14.33
N SER A 66 -2.29 5.09 -15.05
CA SER A 66 -2.38 4.83 -16.50
C SER A 66 -3.38 3.75 -16.87
N ASP A 67 -3.62 2.82 -15.96
CA ASP A 67 -4.54 1.71 -16.19
C ASP A 67 -5.95 2.14 -15.79
N LEU A 68 -6.09 2.81 -14.64
CA LEU A 68 -7.35 3.39 -14.17
C LEU A 68 -7.96 4.37 -15.18
N SER A 69 -7.15 5.14 -15.92
CA SER A 69 -7.67 6.06 -16.96
C SER A 69 -8.34 5.38 -18.15
N LYS A 70 -8.12 4.07 -18.33
CA LYS A 70 -8.71 3.25 -19.39
C LYS A 70 -9.86 2.37 -18.89
N MET A 71 -10.04 2.29 -17.58
CA MET A 71 -11.08 1.48 -16.96
C MET A 71 -12.44 2.16 -17.09
N LYS A 72 -13.50 1.35 -17.08
CA LYS A 72 -14.86 1.87 -17.01
C LYS A 72 -15.08 2.50 -15.64
N ASN A 73 -15.82 3.61 -15.61
CA ASN A 73 -16.26 4.22 -14.37
C ASN A 73 -17.16 3.26 -13.58
N PHE A 74 -17.22 3.46 -12.26
CA PHE A 74 -18.17 2.76 -11.41
C PHE A 74 -19.62 3.14 -11.77
N SER A 75 -20.57 2.23 -11.54
CA SER A 75 -21.99 2.44 -11.83
C SER A 75 -22.81 2.72 -10.59
N ASP A 76 -23.99 3.31 -10.79
CA ASP A 76 -24.92 3.64 -9.72
C ASP A 76 -25.60 2.39 -9.14
N GLU A 77 -25.87 1.38 -9.97
CA GLU A 77 -26.47 0.12 -9.52
C GLU A 77 -25.53 -0.68 -8.63
N GLY A 78 -24.21 -0.50 -8.80
CA GLY A 78 -23.16 -1.16 -8.01
C GLY A 78 -22.66 -0.26 -6.89
N TYR A 79 -21.61 0.50 -7.20
CA TYR A 79 -20.91 1.35 -6.22
C TYR A 79 -21.78 2.48 -5.67
N GLY A 80 -22.59 3.12 -6.53
CA GLY A 80 -23.43 4.23 -6.12
C GLY A 80 -24.50 3.85 -5.10
N ASN A 81 -24.98 2.59 -5.14
CA ASN A 81 -26.03 2.07 -4.26
C ASN A 81 -25.52 1.65 -2.87
N VAL A 82 -24.21 1.55 -2.66
CA VAL A 82 -23.65 1.21 -1.34
C VAL A 82 -23.63 2.46 -0.46
N PRO A 83 -24.21 2.42 0.75
CA PRO A 83 -24.11 3.53 1.70
C PRO A 83 -22.64 3.80 2.07
N ARG A 84 -22.27 5.08 2.11
CA ARG A 84 -20.88 5.51 2.36
C ARG A 84 -20.81 6.42 3.56
N ALA A 85 -19.77 6.23 4.35
CA ALA A 85 -19.33 7.17 5.38
C ALA A 85 -17.92 7.69 5.04
N TYR A 86 -17.63 8.92 5.45
CA TYR A 86 -16.31 9.53 5.33
C TYR A 86 -15.88 10.10 6.69
N ILE A 87 -14.65 9.79 7.11
CA ILE A 87 -14.05 10.32 8.34
C ILE A 87 -12.94 11.31 7.96
N VAL A 88 -13.16 12.58 8.25
CA VAL A 88 -12.22 13.67 7.94
C VAL A 88 -11.14 13.77 9.00
N CYS A 89 -9.89 13.79 8.57
CA CYS A 89 -8.72 14.00 9.43
C CYS A 89 -8.23 15.46 9.28
N LYS A 90 -8.43 16.31 10.29
CA LYS A 90 -8.25 17.77 10.12
C LYS A 90 -6.81 18.26 9.99
N GLU A 91 -5.85 17.54 10.55
CA GLU A 91 -4.42 17.91 10.48
C GLU A 91 -3.64 17.04 9.49
N ASP A 92 -4.34 16.35 8.58
CA ASP A 92 -3.75 15.54 7.53
C ASP A 92 -2.95 16.41 6.55
N LYS A 93 -1.64 16.13 6.46
CA LYS A 93 -0.72 16.80 5.54
C LYS A 93 -0.51 16.04 4.22
N GLY A 94 -0.92 14.78 4.14
CA GLY A 94 -0.90 13.96 2.93
C GLY A 94 -2.13 14.20 2.05
N ILE A 95 -3.30 14.29 2.66
CA ILE A 95 -4.57 14.65 2.02
C ILE A 95 -5.19 15.83 2.79
N PRO A 96 -4.91 17.08 2.38
CA PRO A 96 -5.35 18.25 3.12
C PRO A 96 -6.86 18.29 3.34
N GLU A 97 -7.30 18.80 4.48
CA GLU A 97 -8.73 18.90 4.86
C GLU A 97 -9.60 19.52 3.75
N ALA A 98 -9.10 20.59 3.10
CA ALA A 98 -9.81 21.24 2.00
C ALA A 98 -10.05 20.31 0.80
N PHE A 99 -9.11 19.40 0.52
CA PHE A 99 -9.27 18.41 -0.53
C PHE A 99 -10.22 17.28 -0.11
N GLN A 100 -10.20 16.86 1.16
CA GLN A 100 -11.17 15.92 1.70
C GLN A 100 -12.60 16.48 1.60
N LYS A 101 -12.80 17.75 1.99
CA LYS A 101 -14.08 18.46 1.86
C LYS A 101 -14.52 18.59 0.40
N TRP A 102 -13.59 18.92 -0.49
CA TRP A 102 -13.86 18.92 -1.93
C TRP A 102 -14.32 17.54 -2.43
N LEU A 103 -13.71 16.43 -1.99
CA LEU A 103 -14.16 15.09 -2.37
C LEU A 103 -15.61 14.82 -1.93
N ILE A 104 -15.96 15.20 -0.70
CA ILE A 104 -17.31 15.05 -0.15
C ILE A 104 -18.31 15.90 -0.95
N ASP A 105 -17.96 17.13 -1.30
CA ASP A 105 -18.83 18.03 -2.08
C ASP A 105 -19.07 17.51 -3.50
N ASN A 106 -18.05 16.92 -4.13
CA ASN A 106 -18.15 16.39 -5.50
C ASN A 106 -18.90 15.05 -5.56
N PHE A 107 -18.76 14.22 -4.53
CA PHE A 107 -19.47 12.94 -4.45
C PHE A 107 -19.99 12.71 -3.03
N PRO A 108 -21.20 13.23 -2.73
CA PRO A 108 -21.77 13.20 -1.39
C PRO A 108 -21.83 11.79 -0.80
N VAL A 109 -21.62 11.72 0.51
CA VAL A 109 -21.70 10.50 1.32
C VAL A 109 -22.84 10.62 2.33
N ASN A 110 -23.31 9.50 2.87
CA ASN A 110 -24.45 9.48 3.79
C ASN A 110 -24.08 10.00 5.17
N ILE A 111 -22.85 9.75 5.61
CA ILE A 111 -22.37 10.10 6.95
C ILE A 111 -21.00 10.74 6.81
N VAL A 112 -20.83 11.90 7.43
CA VAL A 112 -19.52 12.55 7.57
C VAL A 112 -19.23 12.69 9.07
N MET A 113 -18.05 12.25 9.47
CA MET A 113 -17.50 12.46 10.80
C MET A 113 -16.16 13.16 10.67
N GLU A 114 -15.76 13.90 11.70
CA GLU A 114 -14.47 14.58 11.72
C GLU A 114 -13.68 14.17 12.96
N ILE A 115 -12.36 14.16 12.84
CA ILE A 115 -11.42 13.95 13.94
C ILE A 115 -10.47 15.15 13.98
N ASP A 116 -10.58 15.94 15.05
CA ASP A 116 -9.66 17.04 15.36
C ASP A 116 -8.28 16.51 15.76
N GLU A 117 -7.22 17.28 15.54
CA GLU A 117 -5.84 16.93 15.94
C GLU A 117 -5.36 15.54 15.45
N THR A 118 -5.76 15.17 14.25
CA THR A 118 -5.43 13.88 13.64
C THR A 118 -4.71 14.06 12.32
N ASP A 119 -3.59 13.35 12.20
CA ASP A 119 -2.76 13.30 11.01
C ASP A 119 -3.33 12.33 9.96
N HIS A 120 -2.53 11.99 8.95
CA HIS A 120 -2.93 11.06 7.89
C HIS A 120 -3.17 9.62 8.37
N MET A 121 -2.74 9.28 9.58
CA MET A 121 -2.74 7.93 10.12
C MET A 121 -3.56 7.86 11.42
N PRO A 122 -4.90 8.08 11.36
CA PRO A 122 -5.78 8.07 12.53
C PRO A 122 -5.72 6.76 13.32
N MET A 123 -5.43 5.65 12.64
CA MET A 123 -5.28 4.33 13.26
C MET A 123 -4.04 4.21 14.16
N PHE A 124 -3.07 5.13 14.06
CA PHE A 124 -1.89 5.18 14.93
C PHE A 124 -2.01 6.32 15.94
N CYS A 125 -2.37 7.53 15.50
CA CYS A 125 -2.40 8.68 16.40
C CYS A 125 -3.65 8.73 17.31
N LYS A 126 -4.83 8.30 16.82
CA LYS A 126 -6.10 8.30 17.58
C LYS A 126 -6.94 7.03 17.38
N PRO A 127 -6.38 5.82 17.64
CA PRO A 127 -7.05 4.56 17.36
C PRO A 127 -8.39 4.36 18.08
N GLN A 128 -8.50 4.82 19.34
CA GLN A 128 -9.73 4.66 20.10
C GLN A 128 -10.85 5.53 19.54
N GLN A 129 -10.58 6.81 19.27
CA GLN A 129 -11.57 7.72 18.68
C GLN A 129 -12.00 7.25 17.29
N LEU A 130 -11.07 6.72 16.49
CA LEU A 130 -11.40 6.09 15.21
C LEU A 130 -12.31 4.87 15.39
N CYS A 131 -12.06 4.03 16.38
CA CYS A 131 -12.89 2.87 16.71
C CYS A 131 -14.31 3.28 17.12
N ASP A 132 -14.43 4.31 17.97
CA ASP A 132 -15.72 4.83 18.41
C ASP A 132 -16.55 5.34 17.21
N HIS A 133 -15.91 6.06 16.27
CA HIS A 133 -16.54 6.48 15.01
C HIS A 133 -16.97 5.30 14.14
N PHE A 134 -16.18 4.22 14.07
CA PHE A 134 -16.60 3.01 13.35
C PHE A 134 -17.83 2.35 13.96
N MET A 135 -17.91 2.30 15.30
CA MET A 135 -19.10 1.78 15.98
C MET A 135 -20.32 2.66 15.70
N GLU A 136 -20.18 3.98 15.77
CA GLU A 136 -21.28 4.90 15.44
C GLU A 136 -21.73 4.80 13.97
N ILE A 137 -20.80 4.59 13.03
CA ILE A 137 -21.13 4.33 11.62
C ILE A 137 -21.88 3.00 11.48
N ALA A 138 -21.42 1.94 12.15
CA ALA A 138 -22.06 0.63 12.10
C ALA A 138 -23.50 0.72 12.61
N ASP A 139 -23.72 1.39 13.74
CA ASP A 139 -25.05 1.57 14.33
C ASP A 139 -26.01 2.38 13.42
N LYS A 140 -25.49 3.22 12.53
CA LYS A 140 -26.30 4.02 11.57
C LYS A 140 -26.67 3.28 10.28
N PHE A 141 -25.97 2.19 9.96
CA PHE A 141 -26.20 1.41 8.73
C PHE A 141 -26.83 0.03 8.98
N VAL A 142 -27.00 -0.37 10.24
CA VAL A 142 -27.82 -1.52 10.67
C VAL A 142 -29.28 -1.14 10.72
#